data_AF-A0A7K0ML38-F1
#
_entry.id   AF-A0A7K0ML38-F1
#
_cell.length_a   1.000
_cell.length_b   1.000
_cell.length_c   1.000
_cell.angle_alpha   90.00
_cell.angle_beta   90.00
_cell.angle_gamma   90.00
#
_symmetry.space_group_name_H-M   'P 1'
#
loop_
_entity.id
_entity.type
_entity.pdbx_description
1 polymer ?
#
loop_
_entity_poly.entity_id
_entity_poly.type
_entity_poly.pdbx_seq_one_letter_code
_entity_poly.pdbx_strand_id
1 'polypeptide(L)'
;HKELAPPRRAGGKPRQVNKLDRFDIDYALCMYCGICVEVCPFDALFWSPEYEYSEPNLADLLHDKVKLGEWMATVPEAPAYEVGAEKKGKK
;
A
#
# COMPACT_ATOMS: atom_id res chain seq x y z
N HIS A 1 1.10 -5.78 -13.39
CA HIS A 1 0.85 -6.94 -14.30
C HIS A 1 0.90 -8.27 -13.55
N LYS A 2 0.77 -9.41 -14.24
CA LYS A 2 0.94 -10.75 -13.66
C LYS A 2 2.27 -11.36 -14.11
N GLU A 3 3.00 -11.97 -13.17
CA GLU A 3 4.21 -12.74 -13.45
C GLU A 3 4.10 -14.16 -12.88
N LEU A 4 4.95 -15.06 -13.37
CA LEU A 4 5.09 -16.41 -12.81
C LEU A 4 6.18 -16.41 -11.74
N ALA A 5 5.79 -16.71 -10.50
CA ALA A 5 6.68 -16.96 -9.38
C ALA A 5 6.97 -18.46 -9.23
N PRO A 6 8.17 -18.83 -8.71
CA PRO A 6 8.50 -20.22 -8.45
C PRO A 6 7.50 -20.89 -7.49
N PRO A 7 7.35 -22.23 -7.60
CA PRO A 7 6.48 -22.99 -6.72
C PRO A 7 6.95 -22.88 -5.26
N ARG A 8 6.00 -22.90 -4.31
CA ARG A 8 6.32 -22.86 -2.86
C ARG A 8 7.00 -24.14 -2.36
N ARG A 9 6.91 -25.24 -3.11
CA ARG A 9 7.48 -26.56 -2.79
C ARG A 9 8.20 -27.10 -4.01
N ALA A 10 9.28 -27.85 -3.79
CA ALA A 10 10.02 -28.51 -4.87
C ALA A 10 9.09 -29.39 -5.71
N GLY A 11 9.21 -29.31 -7.04
CA GLY A 11 8.35 -30.04 -7.99
C GLY A 11 6.94 -29.48 -8.20
N GLY A 12 6.57 -28.36 -7.56
CA GLY A 12 5.27 -27.73 -7.77
C GLY A 12 5.14 -26.95 -9.09
N LYS A 13 3.91 -26.59 -9.47
CA LYS A 13 3.66 -25.70 -10.62
C LYS A 13 3.98 -24.23 -10.30
N PRO A 14 4.50 -23.44 -11.26
CA PRO A 14 4.67 -22.00 -11.11
C PRO A 14 3.34 -21.33 -10.73
N ARG A 15 3.41 -20.32 -9.86
CA ARG A 15 2.23 -19.59 -9.38
C ARG A 15 2.15 -18.24 -10.08
N GLN A 16 0.95 -17.83 -10.48
CA GLN A 16 0.75 -16.45 -10.89
C GLN A 16 0.77 -15.53 -9.67
N VAL A 17 1.53 -14.44 -9.75
CA VAL A 17 1.56 -13.38 -8.75
C VAL A 17 1.27 -12.05 -9.42
N ASN A 18 0.55 -11.17 -8.72
CA ASN A 18 0.34 -9.81 -9.16
C ASN A 18 1.56 -8.98 -8.78
N LYS A 19 2.17 -8.31 -9.75
CA LYS A 19 3.25 -7.35 -9.56
C LYS A 19 2.76 -5.95 -9.85
N LEU A 20 3.03 -5.04 -8.93
CA LEU A 20 2.67 -3.64 -9.05
C LEU A 20 3.80 -2.93 -9.81
N ASP A 21 3.49 -2.42 -11.00
CA ASP A 21 4.46 -1.76 -11.88
C ASP A 21 4.79 -0.35 -11.44
N ARG A 22 3.73 0.38 -11.08
CA ARG A 22 3.79 1.78 -10.71
C ARG A 22 2.71 2.05 -9.68
N PHE A 23 3.05 2.83 -8.67
CA PHE A 23 2.13 3.27 -7.64
C PHE A 23 2.65 4.59 -7.11
N ASP A 24 1.98 5.66 -7.53
CA ASP A 24 2.36 7.01 -7.16
C ASP A 24 1.12 7.73 -6.64
N ILE A 25 1.31 8.60 -5.65
CA ILE A 25 0.28 9.51 -5.15
C ILE A 25 0.73 10.92 -5.50
N ASP A 26 -0.11 11.63 -6.24
CA ASP A 26 0.08 13.04 -6.51
C ASP A 26 -0.56 13.87 -5.38
N TYR A 27 0.27 14.38 -4.47
CA TYR A 27 -0.20 15.19 -3.34
C TYR A 27 -0.63 16.60 -3.73
N ALA A 28 -0.33 17.06 -4.95
CA ALA A 28 -0.89 18.30 -5.47
C ALA A 28 -2.37 18.17 -5.85
N LEU A 29 -2.83 16.94 -6.13
CA LEU A 29 -4.23 16.63 -6.47
C LEU A 29 -4.99 15.94 -5.33
N CYS A 30 -4.27 15.37 -4.36
CA CYS A 30 -4.86 14.70 -3.21
C CYS A 30 -5.61 15.68 -2.31
N MET A 31 -6.85 15.34 -1.95
CA MET A 31 -7.68 16.13 -1.02
C MET A 31 -7.79 15.51 0.38
N TYR A 32 -6.95 14.51 0.68
CA TYR A 32 -6.89 13.85 1.99
C TYR A 32 -8.21 13.24 2.47
N CYS A 33 -9.08 12.81 1.55
CA CYS A 33 -10.40 12.27 1.87
C CYS A 33 -10.40 10.85 2.45
N GLY A 34 -9.28 10.12 2.37
CA GLY A 34 -9.16 8.76 2.91
C GLY A 34 -9.82 7.65 2.09
N ILE A 35 -10.52 7.97 0.99
CA ILE A 35 -11.23 6.97 0.17
C ILE A 35 -10.28 5.86 -0.32
N CYS A 36 -9.05 6.19 -0.72
CA CYS A 36 -8.07 5.19 -1.18
C CYS A 36 -7.69 4.17 -0.10
N VAL A 37 -7.68 4.57 1.17
CA VAL A 37 -7.43 3.70 2.33
C VAL A 37 -8.63 2.78 2.55
N GLU A 38 -9.84 3.34 2.60
CA GLU A 38 -11.06 2.59 2.89
C GLU A 38 -11.41 1.56 1.82
N VAL A 39 -11.25 1.91 0.54
CA VAL A 39 -11.60 1.01 -0.58
C VAL A 39 -10.53 -0.04 -0.84
N CYS A 40 -9.34 0.08 -0.24
CA CYS A 40 -8.24 -0.85 -0.48
C CYS A 40 -8.64 -2.26 -0.02
N PRO A 41 -8.81 -3.24 -0.93
CA PRO A 41 -9.33 -4.55 -0.54
C PRO A 41 -8.28 -5.43 0.14
N PHE A 42 -7.03 -4.95 0.22
CA PHE A 42 -5.87 -5.67 0.73
C PHE A 42 -5.29 -5.04 2.00
N ASP A 43 -5.91 -3.97 2.52
CA ASP A 43 -5.40 -3.18 3.64
C ASP A 43 -3.92 -2.80 3.41
N ALA A 44 -3.60 -2.35 2.19
CA ALA A 44 -2.23 -2.04 1.77
C ALA A 44 -1.86 -0.56 1.96
N LEU A 45 -2.84 0.29 2.27
CA LEU A 45 -2.66 1.73 2.45
C LEU A 45 -3.15 2.14 3.83
N PHE A 46 -2.40 3.02 4.48
CA PHE A 46 -2.70 3.58 5.79
C PHE A 46 -2.21 5.02 5.84
N TRP A 47 -2.80 5.81 6.75
CA TRP A 47 -2.28 7.14 7.05
C TRP A 47 -1.02 7.02 7.92
N SER A 48 0.04 7.68 7.46
CA SER A 48 1.20 7.98 8.29
C SER A 48 0.96 9.29 9.06
N PRO A 49 1.57 9.45 10.25
CA PRO A 49 1.56 10.72 10.97
C PRO A 49 2.46 11.79 10.35
N GLU A 50 3.19 11.51 9.27
CA GLU A 50 4.01 12.50 8.57
C GLU A 50 3.14 13.57 7.90
N TYR A 51 3.41 14.86 8.17
CA TYR A 51 2.68 16.00 7.60
C TYR A 51 3.59 17.13 7.08
N GLU A 52 4.88 17.10 7.39
CA GLU A 52 5.84 18.15 7.01
C GLU A 52 6.62 17.79 5.74
N TYR A 53 5.90 17.61 4.63
CA TYR A 53 6.49 17.24 3.33
C TYR A 53 6.20 18.28 2.23
N SER A 54 6.07 19.55 2.61
CA SER A 54 5.91 20.64 1.65
C SER A 54 7.14 20.76 0.74
N GLU A 55 6.92 20.90 -0.56
CA GLU A 55 7.98 20.99 -1.56
C GLU A 55 7.89 22.31 -2.34
N PRO A 56 9.02 22.86 -2.81
CA PRO A 56 9.04 24.11 -3.57
C PRO A 56 8.55 23.96 -5.02
N ASN A 57 8.62 22.75 -5.59
CA ASN A 57 8.13 22.46 -6.93
C ASN A 57 6.98 21.47 -6.90
N LEU A 58 6.00 21.68 -7.78
CA LEU A 58 4.83 20.81 -7.89
C LEU A 58 5.18 19.36 -8.21
N ALA A 59 6.21 19.14 -9.03
CA ALA A 59 6.64 17.81 -9.45
C ALA A 59 7.16 16.97 -8.27
N ASP A 60 7.65 17.61 -7.21
CA ASP A 60 8.23 16.94 -6.04
C ASP A 60 7.14 16.40 -5.10
N LEU A 61 5.87 16.85 -5.27
CA LEU A 61 4.68 16.32 -4.59
C LEU A 61 4.15 15.03 -5.21
N LEU A 62 4.73 14.55 -6.32
CA LEU A 62 4.45 13.23 -6.86
C LEU A 62 5.30 12.19 -6.13
N HIS A 63 4.70 11.51 -5.16
CA HIS A 63 5.40 10.51 -4.35
C HIS A 63 5.22 9.14 -4.96
N ASP A 64 6.31 8.53 -5.41
CA ASP A 64 6.32 7.14 -5.88
C ASP A 64 6.30 6.15 -4.70
N LYS A 65 6.21 4.87 -5.03
CA LYS A 65 6.21 3.79 -4.05
C LYS A 65 7.43 3.81 -3.11
N VAL A 66 8.59 4.28 -3.58
CA VAL A 66 9.82 4.32 -2.78
C VAL A 66 9.70 5.44 -1.74
N LYS A 67 9.37 6.66 -2.16
CA LYS A 67 9.17 7.81 -1.27
C LYS A 67 8.06 7.55 -0.25
N LEU A 68 6.93 6.98 -0.67
CA LEU A 68 5.86 6.54 0.25
C LEU A 68 6.34 5.48 1.25
N GLY A 69 7.27 4.62 0.84
CA GLY A 69 7.86 3.57 1.67
C GLY A 69 8.67 4.09 2.84
N GLU A 70 9.25 5.29 2.74
CA GLU A 70 10.04 5.92 3.80
C GLU A 70 9.20 6.18 5.06
N TRP A 71 7.90 6.42 4.89
CA TRP A 71 6.98 6.70 5.98
C TRP A 71 6.39 5.44 6.62
N MET A 72 6.61 4.24 6.05
CA MET A 72 6.00 2.99 6.53
C MET A 72 6.35 2.67 7.99
N ALA A 73 7.52 3.09 8.48
CA ALA A 73 7.94 2.86 9.86
C ALA A 73 7.14 3.68 10.89
N THR A 74 6.47 4.75 10.45
CA THR A 74 5.71 5.68 11.31
C THR A 74 4.22 5.36 11.33
N VAL A 75 3.75 4.50 10.42
CA VAL A 75 2.36 4.08 10.35
C VAL A 75 1.96 3.36 11.64
N PRO A 76 0.92 3.82 12.35
CA PRO A 76 0.44 3.15 13.56
C PRO A 76 -0.02 1.73 13.26
N GLU A 77 0.14 0.83 14.24
CA GLU A 77 -0.39 -0.52 14.12
C GLU A 77 -1.91 -0.48 13.97
N ALA A 78 -2.44 -1.26 13.03
CA ALA A 78 -3.88 -1.36 12.82
C ALA A 78 -4.56 -1.83 14.12
N PRO A 79 -5.70 -1.23 14.50
CA PRO A 79 -6.40 -1.66 15.71
C PRO A 79 -6.79 -3.13 15.62
N ALA A 80 -6.82 -3.80 16.77
CA ALA A 80 -7.27 -5.17 16.85
C ALA A 80 -8.69 -5.29 16.31
N TYR A 81 -8.95 -6.35 15.56
CA TYR A 81 -10.30 -6.65 15.11
C TYR A 81 -11.22 -6.86 16.33
N GLU A 82 -12.44 -6.34 16.25
CA GLU A 82 -13.46 -6.51 17.29
C GLU A 82 -13.73 -7.99 17.58
N VAL A 83 -14.15 -8.28 18.82
CA VAL A 83 -14.45 -9.65 19.25
C VAL A 83 -15.57 -10.23 18.37
N GLY A 84 -15.26 -11.27 17.61
CA GLY A 84 -16.19 -11.90 16.65
C GLY A 84 -16.05 -11.43 15.20
N ALA A 85 -15.18 -10.47 14.90
CA ALA A 85 -14.85 -10.11 13.52
C ALA A 85 -13.93 -11.16 12.89
N GLU A 86 -14.33 -11.70 11.74
CA GLU A 86 -13.50 -12.61 10.96
C GLU A 86 -12.33 -11.86 10.33
N LYS A 87 -11.09 -12.27 10.62
CA LYS A 87 -9.94 -11.82 9.81
C LYS A 87 -10.21 -12.26 8.37
N LYS A 88 -10.29 -11.31 7.43
CA LYS A 88 -10.34 -11.63 6.00
C LYS A 88 -9.18 -12.58 5.69
N GLY A 89 -9.51 -13.85 5.46
CA GLY A 89 -8.50 -14.86 5.14
C GLY A 89 -7.73 -14.39 3.91
N LYS A 90 -6.39 -14.36 4.02
CA LYS A 90 -5.52 -14.19 2.84
C LYS A 90 -5.85 -15.34 1.89
N LYS A 91 -6.59 -15.05 0.82
CA LYS A 91 -6.82 -16.00 -0.29
C LYS A 91 -5.49 -16.39 -0.93
#